data_AF-A0A659QUE4-F1
#
_entry.id   AF-A0A659QUE4-F1
#
_cell.length_a   1.000
_cell.length_b   1.000
_cell.length_c   1.000
_cell.angle_alpha   90.00
_cell.angle_beta   90.00
_cell.angle_gamma   90.00
#
_symmetry.space_group_name_H-M   'P 1'
#
loop_
_entity.id
_entity.type
_entity.pdbx_description
1 polymer ?
#
loop_
_entity_poly.entity_id
_entity_poly.type
_entity_poly.pdbx_seq_one_letter_code
_entity_poly.pdbx_strand_id
1 'polypeptide(L)' 'MSQRTEKKIGKRSQATGAKRQLILTAALAVFSQYGIHGARLEQVAERAGVSKTNLLYY' A
#
# COMPACT_ATOMS: atom_id res chain seq x y z
N MET A 1 -12.94 -34.55 3.91
CA MET A 1 -13.31 -33.26 4.54
C MET A 1 -12.03 -32.45 4.72
N SER A 2 -11.71 -31.59 3.74
CA SER A 2 -10.46 -30.82 3.71
C SER A 2 -10.41 -29.79 4.83
N GLN A 3 -9.48 -29.97 5.76
CA GLN A 3 -9.09 -28.92 6.69
C GLN A 3 -8.36 -27.84 5.89
N ARG A 4 -9.09 -26.77 5.55
CA ARG A 4 -8.54 -25.54 5.00
C ARG A 4 -7.60 -24.99 6.08
N THR A 5 -6.30 -25.08 5.85
CA THR A 5 -5.29 -24.60 6.78
C THR A 5 -5.55 -23.13 7.07
N GLU A 6 -6.04 -22.83 8.28
CA GLU A 6 -6.12 -21.47 8.81
C GLU A 6 -4.68 -20.95 8.94
N LYS A 7 -4.19 -20.34 7.87
CA LYS A 7 -2.88 -19.69 7.86
C LYS A 7 -2.95 -18.53 8.83
N LYS A 8 -2.51 -18.73 10.08
CA LYS A 8 -2.27 -17.64 11.04
C LYS A 8 -1.45 -16.59 10.31
N ILE A 9 -2.07 -15.46 10.01
CA ILE A 9 -1.46 -14.35 9.30
C ILE A 9 -0.34 -13.85 10.20
N GLY A 10 0.89 -14.27 9.94
CA GLY A 10 2.04 -13.92 10.77
C GLY A 10 2.17 -12.40 10.87
N LYS A 11 2.76 -11.90 11.97
CA LYS A 11 2.94 -10.45 12.21
C LYS A 11 3.46 -9.67 10.99
N ARG A 12 4.34 -10.30 10.19
CA ARG A 12 4.84 -9.77 8.91
C ARG A 12 3.73 -9.53 7.88
N SER A 13 2.85 -10.52 7.66
CA SER A 13 1.77 -10.40 6.70
C SER A 13 0.76 -9.32 7.11
N GLN A 14 0.46 -9.20 8.41
CA GLN A 14 -0.36 -8.09 8.91
C GLN A 14 0.30 -6.73 8.68
N ALA A 15 1.61 -6.61 8.93
CA ALA A 15 2.36 -5.38 8.68
C ALA A 15 2.40 -5.02 7.17
N THR A 16 2.53 -6.01 6.29
CA THR A 16 2.45 -5.83 4.83
C THR A 16 1.07 -5.33 4.41
N GLY A 17 -0.02 -5.92 4.96
CA GLY A 17 -1.38 -5.48 4.70
C GLY A 17 -1.63 -4.03 5.15
N ALA A 18 -1.18 -3.68 6.35
CA ALA A 18 -1.28 -2.31 6.87
C ALA A 18 -0.53 -1.29 5.98
N LYS A 19 0.70 -1.63 5.56
CA LYS A 19 1.48 -0.77 4.64
C LYS A 19 0.78 -0.59 3.29
N ARG A 20 0.22 -1.66 2.73
CA ARG A 20 -0.56 -1.58 1.49
C ARG A 20 -1.76 -0.64 1.63
N GLN A 21 -2.47 -0.71 2.74
CA GLN A 21 -3.61 0.17 3.00
C GLN A 21 -3.22 1.65 3.10
N LEU A 22 -2.07 1.94 3.72
CA LEU A 22 -1.53 3.30 3.78
C LEU A 22 -1.18 3.83 2.38
N ILE A 23 -0.53 3.02 1.54
CA ILE A 23 -0.21 3.39 0.16
C ILE A 23 -1.48 3.69 -0.64
N LEU A 24 -2.50 2.84 -0.54
CA LEU A 24 -3.78 3.03 -1.25
C LEU A 24 -4.50 4.31 -0.80
N THR A 25 -4.50 4.60 0.50
CA THR A 25 -5.12 5.80 1.06
C THR A 25 -4.40 7.06 0.59
N ALA A 26 -3.06 7.04 0.59
CA ALA A 26 -2.25 8.14 0.06
C ALA A 26 -2.45 8.33 -1.45
N ALA A 27 -2.47 7.25 -2.21
CA ALA A 27 -2.66 7.26 -3.66
C ALA A 27 -4.02 7.86 -4.04
N LEU A 28 -5.10 7.43 -3.37
CA LEU A 28 -6.43 7.98 -3.60
C LEU A 28 -6.45 9.50 -3.43
N ALA A 29 -5.83 10.01 -2.37
CA ALA A 29 -5.82 11.43 -2.09
C ALA A 29 -4.95 12.22 -3.09
N VAL A 30 -3.81 11.68 -3.53
CA VAL A 30 -2.97 12.32 -4.56
C VAL A 30 -3.69 12.32 -5.91
N PHE A 31 -4.26 11.19 -6.35
CA PHE A 31 -5.00 11.13 -7.60
C PHE A 31 -6.25 12.01 -7.60
N SER A 32 -6.95 12.13 -6.47
CA SER A 32 -8.12 13.01 -6.36
C SER A 32 -7.75 14.49 -6.51
N GLN A 33 -6.54 14.87 -6.09
CA GLN A 33 -6.08 16.25 -6.14
C GLN A 33 -5.45 16.63 -7.49
N TYR A 34 -4.70 15.72 -8.11
CA TYR A 34 -3.88 16.01 -9.28
C TYR A 34 -4.35 15.29 -10.56
N GLY A 35 -5.31 14.38 -10.46
CA GLY A 35 -5.70 13.47 -11.54
C GLY A 35 -4.63 12.40 -11.82
N ILE A 36 -4.96 11.45 -12.70
CA ILE A 36 -4.07 10.32 -13.07
C ILE A 36 -2.74 10.81 -13.66
N HIS A 37 -2.79 11.81 -14.55
CA HIS A 37 -1.60 12.31 -15.26
C HIS A 37 -0.79 13.34 -14.46
N GLY A 38 -1.41 14.06 -13.53
CA GLY A 38 -0.73 15.05 -12.70
C GLY A 38 -0.12 14.48 -11.43
N ALA A 39 -0.57 13.30 -10.99
CA ALA A 39 -0.04 12.62 -9.82
C ALA A 39 1.34 12.00 -10.07
N ARG A 40 2.25 12.16 -9.11
CA ARG A 40 3.58 11.55 -9.12
C ARG A 40 3.72 10.50 -8.03
N LEU A 41 4.42 9.41 -8.34
CA LEU A 41 4.64 8.32 -7.38
C LEU A 41 5.44 8.78 -6.15
N GLU A 42 6.31 9.78 -6.31
CA GLU A 42 7.04 10.42 -5.22
C GLU A 42 6.09 11.04 -4.19
N GLN A 43 5.02 11.72 -4.64
CA GLN A 43 4.02 12.33 -3.76
C GLN A 43 3.24 11.26 -2.98
N VAL A 44 2.94 10.13 -3.63
CA VAL A 44 2.28 9.00 -2.97
C VAL A 44 3.20 8.38 -1.93
N ALA A 45 4.47 8.16 -2.27
CA ALA A 45 5.47 7.59 -1.39
C ALA A 45 5.71 8.46 -0.14
N GLU A 46 5.92 9.76 -0.35
CA GLU A 46 6.08 10.75 0.72
C GLU A 46 4.86 10.77 1.65
N ARG A 47 3.65 10.85 1.07
CA ARG A 47 2.40 10.88 1.84
C ARG A 47 2.13 9.57 2.60
N ALA A 48 2.52 8.42 2.04
CA ALA A 48 2.39 7.12 2.69
C ALA A 48 3.52 6.82 3.70
N GLY A 49 4.54 7.69 3.80
CA GLY A 49 5.70 7.48 4.69
C GLY A 49 6.56 6.28 4.28
N VAL A 50 6.66 6.00 2.98
CA VAL A 50 7.45 4.90 2.42
C VAL A 50 8.43 5.41 1.38
N SER A 51 9.51 4.67 1.12
CA SER A 51 10.38 4.99 -0.01
C SER A 51 9.68 4.67 -1.33
N LYS A 52 10.05 5.37 -2.41
CA LYS A 52 9.54 5.09 -3.76
C LYS A 52 9.78 3.63 -4.18
N THR A 53 10.95 3.08 -3.88
CA THR A 53 11.27 1.67 -4.16
C THR A 53 10.36 0.72 -3.37
N ASN A 54 10.11 1.03 -2.09
CA ASN A 54 9.20 0.21 -1.29
C ASN A 54 7.77 0.32 -1.83
N LEU A 55 7.30 1.51 -2.24
CA LEU A 55 6.00 1.69 -2.88
C LEU A 55 5.85 0.81 -4.14
N LEU A 56 6.86 0.79 -5.02
CA LEU A 56 6.85 0.01 -6.26
C LEU A 56 6.82 -1.52 -6.05
N TYR A 57 7.10 -1.98 -4.85
CA TYR A 57 7.07 -3.39 -4.49
C TYR A 57 5.66 -3.88 -4.08
N TYR A 58 4.76 -2.98 -3.64
CA TYR A 58 3.39 -3.30 -3.20
C TYR A 58 2.38 -3.24 -4.33
#